data_AF-A0A8J3HLV4-F1
#
_entry.id   AF-A0A8J3HLV4-F1
#
_cell.length_a   1.000
_cell.length_b   1.000
_cell.length_c   1.000
_cell.angle_alpha   90.00
_cell.angle_beta   90.00
_cell.angle_gamma   90.00
#
_symmetry.space_group_name_H-M   'P 1'
#
loop_
_entity.id
_entity.type
_entity.pdbx_description
1 polymer ?
#
loop_
_entity_poly.entity_id
_entity_poly.type
_entity_poly.pdbx_seq_one_letter_code
_entity_poly.pdbx_strand_id
1 'polypeptide(L)'
;MPQRPLSELQPLLRALLDDEKIVEFGWRQYTPYFNDGDPCVFGIYGFWVRTAADDDELDRDELRVAEYEDPHPSLGGHRREGDGWSRQLGPYEGEQQERYGRVRELGDALLADVFADVLLEAFGDHAQVTVRRTGIVVESYKHG
;
A
#
# COMPACT_ATOMS: atom_id res chain seq x y z
N MET A 1 -7.22 -15.79 7.96
CA MET A 1 -8.48 -15.32 7.35
C MET A 1 -8.80 -16.18 6.13
N PRO A 2 -10.05 -16.31 5.65
CA PRO A 2 -10.30 -16.97 4.36
C PRO A 2 -9.66 -16.16 3.22
N GLN A 3 -8.92 -16.83 2.35
CA GLN A 3 -8.23 -16.22 1.21
C GLN A 3 -9.19 -15.97 0.04
N ARG A 4 -8.96 -14.88 -0.67
CA ARG A 4 -9.80 -14.38 -1.77
C ARG A 4 -9.01 -14.41 -3.09
N PRO A 5 -9.70 -14.63 -4.23
CA PRO A 5 -9.05 -14.69 -5.53
C PRO A 5 -8.57 -13.32 -6.00
N LEU A 6 -7.51 -13.30 -6.82
CA LEU A 6 -6.96 -12.08 -7.43
C LEU A 6 -8.00 -11.29 -8.25
N SER A 7 -9.02 -11.96 -8.80
CA SER A 7 -10.12 -11.32 -9.53
C SER A 7 -10.91 -10.31 -8.70
N GLU A 8 -10.93 -10.45 -7.37
CA GLU A 8 -11.58 -9.49 -6.48
C GLU A 8 -10.71 -8.27 -6.15
N LEU A 9 -9.39 -8.37 -6.34
CA LEU A 9 -8.46 -7.25 -6.22
C LEU A 9 -8.34 -6.45 -7.53
N GLN A 10 -8.60 -7.11 -8.67
CA GLN A 10 -8.47 -6.52 -10.00
C GLN A 10 -9.23 -5.20 -10.20
N PRO A 11 -10.49 -5.02 -9.76
CA PRO A 11 -11.19 -3.75 -9.92
C PRO A 11 -10.51 -2.60 -9.18
N LEU A 12 -9.95 -2.86 -8.00
CA LEU A 12 -9.24 -1.87 -7.18
C LEU A 12 -7.92 -1.46 -7.84
N LEU A 13 -7.18 -2.42 -8.39
CA LEU A 13 -5.97 -2.14 -9.19
C LEU A 13 -6.29 -1.29 -10.42
N ARG A 14 -7.38 -1.61 -11.13
CA ARG A 14 -7.82 -0.84 -12.30
C ARG A 14 -8.25 0.57 -11.93
N ALA A 15 -8.95 0.76 -10.81
CA ALA A 15 -9.39 2.08 -10.36
C ALA A 15 -8.24 3.08 -10.19
N LEU A 16 -7.05 2.60 -9.79
CA LEU A 16 -5.84 3.44 -9.71
C LEU A 16 -5.14 3.54 -11.07
N LEU A 17 -5.02 2.45 -11.82
CA LEU A 17 -4.39 2.46 -13.15
C LEU A 17 -5.09 3.41 -14.13
N ASP A 18 -6.42 3.47 -14.07
CA ASP A 18 -7.25 4.29 -14.95
C ASP A 18 -7.27 5.78 -14.52
N ASP A 19 -6.84 6.11 -13.30
CA ASP A 19 -6.72 7.50 -12.84
C ASP A 19 -5.44 8.15 -13.38
N GLU A 20 -5.58 9.10 -14.31
CA GLU A 20 -4.45 9.75 -15.00
C GLU A 20 -3.54 10.57 -14.09
N LYS A 21 -3.99 10.86 -12.86
CA LYS A 21 -3.15 11.54 -11.87
C LYS A 21 -2.28 10.56 -11.11
N ILE A 22 -2.55 9.25 -11.13
CA ILE A 22 -1.70 8.23 -10.54
C ILE A 22 -0.65 7.80 -11.56
N VAL A 23 0.62 7.94 -11.17
CA VAL A 23 1.76 7.58 -12.02
C VAL A 23 2.15 6.12 -11.76
N GLU A 24 2.27 5.76 -10.49
CA GLU A 24 2.64 4.43 -10.03
C GLU A 24 2.21 4.22 -8.59
N PHE A 25 2.15 2.96 -8.17
CA PHE A 25 1.93 2.57 -6.78
C PHE A 25 2.59 1.23 -6.50
N GLY A 26 2.74 0.87 -5.25
CA GLY A 26 3.40 -0.38 -4.91
C GLY A 26 3.30 -0.75 -3.44
N TRP A 27 3.91 -1.88 -3.11
CA TRP A 27 3.97 -2.41 -1.75
C TRP A 27 5.20 -3.32 -1.60
N ARG A 28 5.50 -3.69 -0.35
CA ARG A 28 6.44 -4.76 -0.01
C ARG A 28 5.66 -5.98 0.42
N GLN A 29 6.18 -7.16 0.09
CA GLN A 29 5.68 -8.42 0.63
C GLN A 29 6.84 -9.31 1.05
N TYR A 30 6.80 -9.79 2.29
CA TYR A 30 7.81 -10.70 2.80
C TYR A 30 7.34 -11.54 3.99
N THR A 31 7.93 -12.72 4.13
CA THR A 31 7.90 -13.53 5.34
C THR A 31 9.09 -13.15 6.22
N PRO A 32 8.91 -12.50 7.40
CA PRO A 32 10.02 -12.11 8.25
C PRO A 32 10.72 -13.34 8.84
N TYR A 33 12.05 -13.36 8.84
CA TYR A 33 12.82 -14.38 9.55
C TYR A 33 13.13 -13.92 10.97
N PHE A 34 12.28 -14.26 11.94
CA PHE A 34 12.61 -14.07 13.35
C PHE A 34 13.18 -15.37 13.93
N ASN A 35 14.35 -15.29 14.58
CA ASN A 35 14.94 -16.39 15.34
C ASN A 35 14.32 -16.49 16.76
N ASP A 36 13.03 -16.19 16.93
CA ASP A 36 12.33 -16.18 18.23
C ASP A 36 11.46 -17.42 18.47
N GLY A 37 11.30 -18.28 17.47
CA GLY A 37 10.58 -19.55 17.59
C GLY A 37 9.10 -19.48 17.23
N ASP A 38 8.56 -18.32 16.85
CA ASP A 38 7.22 -18.19 16.32
C ASP A 38 7.19 -18.46 14.80
N PRO A 39 6.08 -19.04 14.27
CA PRO A 39 5.96 -19.27 12.84
C PRO A 39 5.96 -17.93 12.10
N CYS A 40 6.89 -17.79 11.18
CA CYS A 40 6.98 -16.64 10.31
C CYS A 40 5.76 -16.61 9.37
N VAL A 41 5.04 -15.48 9.33
CA VAL A 41 3.84 -15.31 8.50
C VAL A 41 4.14 -14.30 7.39
N PHE A 42 3.89 -14.69 6.15
CA PHE A 42 3.95 -13.80 4.99
C PHE A 42 3.00 -12.61 5.22
N GLY A 43 3.48 -11.40 4.91
CA GLY A 43 2.67 -10.20 5.03
C GLY A 43 3.00 -9.16 3.97
N ILE A 44 2.04 -8.26 3.78
CA ILE A 44 2.14 -7.10 2.89
C ILE A 44 2.26 -5.85 3.76
N TYR A 45 3.15 -4.93 3.36
CA TYR A 45 3.46 -3.75 4.14
C TYR A 45 3.83 -2.56 3.24
N GLY A 46 3.70 -1.36 3.79
CA GLY A 46 4.23 -0.14 3.18
C GLY A 46 3.63 0.11 1.80
N PHE A 47 2.31 0.04 1.68
CA PHE A 47 1.61 0.46 0.48
C PHE A 47 1.87 1.95 0.23
N TRP A 48 2.26 2.30 -0.99
CA TRP A 48 2.64 3.66 -1.39
C TRP A 48 2.07 4.00 -2.76
N VAL A 49 1.84 5.30 -3.02
CA VAL A 49 1.29 5.80 -4.28
C VAL A 49 2.01 7.06 -4.70
N ARG A 50 2.38 7.17 -5.98
CA ARG A 50 2.88 8.42 -6.57
C ARG A 50 1.85 9.00 -7.52
N THR A 51 1.60 10.29 -7.37
CA THR A 51 0.81 11.10 -8.30
C THR A 51 1.70 11.97 -9.18
N ALA A 52 1.13 12.51 -10.25
CA ALA A 52 1.82 13.46 -11.13
C ALA A 52 2.09 14.84 -10.48
N ALA A 53 1.60 15.07 -9.26
CA ALA A 53 1.83 16.31 -8.51
C ALA A 53 2.88 16.16 -7.41
N ASP A 54 3.37 14.94 -7.16
CA ASP A 54 4.43 14.69 -6.18
C ASP A 54 5.80 15.06 -6.76
N ASP A 55 6.70 15.52 -5.90
CA ASP A 55 8.08 15.76 -6.25
C ASP A 55 8.81 14.44 -6.54
N ASP A 56 9.62 14.39 -7.60
CA ASP A 56 10.38 13.21 -7.99
C ASP A 56 11.46 12.83 -6.96
N GLU A 57 11.84 13.75 -6.07
CA GLU A 57 12.78 13.51 -4.97
C GLU A 57 12.16 12.76 -3.78
N LEU A 58 10.82 12.74 -3.65
CA LEU A 58 10.15 12.02 -2.57
C LEU A 58 10.41 10.52 -2.68
N ASP A 59 10.73 9.88 -1.57
CA ASP A 59 10.89 8.43 -1.54
C ASP A 59 9.55 7.70 -1.35
N ARG A 60 9.58 6.36 -1.42
CA ARG A 60 8.37 5.53 -1.27
C ARG A 60 7.80 5.57 0.15
N ASP A 61 8.61 5.92 1.15
CA ASP A 61 8.19 5.98 2.54
C ASP A 61 7.41 7.28 2.82
N GLU A 62 7.81 8.38 2.18
CA GLU A 62 7.07 9.66 2.17
C GLU A 62 5.75 9.59 1.39
N LEU A 63 5.61 8.60 0.51
CA LEU A 63 4.43 8.35 -0.33
C LEU A 63 3.51 7.25 0.21
N ARG A 64 3.72 6.79 1.45
CA ARG A 64 2.90 5.74 2.06
C ARG A 64 1.46 6.20 2.27
N VAL A 65 0.54 5.26 2.09
CA VAL A 65 -0.88 5.44 2.39
C VAL A 65 -1.36 4.22 3.19
N ALA A 66 -2.40 4.39 4.00
CA ALA A 66 -3.01 3.36 4.86
C ALA A 66 -2.19 2.92 6.09
N GLU A 67 -0.89 3.24 6.17
CA GLU A 67 -0.05 2.99 7.34
C GLU A 67 0.52 4.31 7.90
N TYR A 68 0.27 4.58 9.19
CA TYR A 68 0.91 5.65 10.00
C TYR A 68 0.82 7.11 9.48
N GLU A 69 -0.38 7.52 9.07
CA GLU A 69 -1.14 8.75 9.45
C GLU A 69 -0.50 10.15 9.53
N ASP A 70 0.43 10.47 8.63
CA ASP A 70 0.50 11.83 8.11
C ASP A 70 -0.24 11.93 6.76
N PRO A 71 -0.89 13.07 6.45
CA PRO A 71 -1.47 13.29 5.13
C PRO A 71 -0.43 13.13 4.02
N HIS A 72 -0.79 12.41 2.96
CA HIS A 72 0.07 12.23 1.80
C HIS A 72 0.32 13.59 1.11
N PRO A 73 1.53 13.87 0.58
CA PRO A 73 1.90 15.18 0.06
C PRO A 73 0.93 15.75 -0.99
N SER A 74 0.60 14.97 -2.02
CA SER A 74 -0.38 15.39 -3.04
C SER A 74 -1.82 14.89 -2.83
N LEU A 75 -2.01 13.71 -2.24
CA LEU A 75 -3.33 13.11 -2.03
C LEU A 75 -4.03 13.62 -0.79
N GLY A 76 -3.34 14.27 0.15
CA GLY A 76 -3.91 14.57 1.45
C GLY A 76 -4.16 13.31 2.29
N GLY A 77 -4.99 13.43 3.32
CA GLY A 77 -5.32 12.31 4.18
C GLY A 77 -5.94 12.75 5.51
N HIS A 78 -6.13 11.79 6.39
CA HIS A 78 -6.59 12.09 7.74
C HIS A 78 -5.40 12.11 8.68
N ARG A 79 -5.29 13.15 9.49
CA ARG A 79 -4.34 13.19 10.59
C ARG A 79 -4.96 12.56 11.83
N ARG A 80 -4.17 11.77 12.56
CA ARG A 80 -4.56 11.27 13.87
C ARG A 80 -4.42 12.37 14.91
N GLU A 81 -5.51 12.70 15.60
CA GLU A 81 -5.54 13.70 16.67
C GLU A 81 -5.63 13.03 18.05
N GLY A 82 -4.98 13.62 19.05
CA GLY A 82 -4.98 13.14 20.44
C GLY A 82 -3.67 12.48 20.88
N ASP A 83 -3.62 12.08 22.15
CA ASP A 83 -2.45 11.45 22.77
C ASP A 83 -2.69 9.99 23.17
N GLY A 84 -1.58 9.23 23.23
CA GLY A 84 -1.57 7.83 23.64
C GLY A 84 -2.55 6.93 22.87
N TRP A 85 -3.26 6.07 23.60
CA TRP A 85 -4.20 5.09 23.05
C TRP A 85 -5.54 5.68 22.59
N SER A 86 -5.74 6.99 22.77
CA SER A 86 -7.00 7.68 22.45
C SER A 86 -6.99 8.39 21.11
N ARG A 87 -5.94 8.19 20.30
CA ARG A 87 -5.81 8.82 18.98
C ARG A 87 -7.02 8.52 18.11
N GLN A 88 -7.72 9.56 17.68
CA GLN A 88 -8.87 9.49 16.78
C GLN A 88 -8.47 9.94 15.38
N LEU A 89 -9.18 9.44 14.38
CA LEU A 89 -9.03 9.90 13.00
C LEU A 89 -9.67 11.29 12.89
N GLY A 90 -8.88 12.30 12.55
CA GLY A 90 -9.34 13.66 12.31
C GLY A 90 -10.11 13.81 11.00
N PRO A 91 -10.58 15.03 10.69
CA PRO A 91 -11.18 15.32 9.39
C PRO A 91 -10.15 15.08 8.27
N TYR A 92 -10.66 14.91 7.06
CA TYR A 92 -9.81 14.82 5.88
C TYR A 92 -9.15 16.17 5.57
N GLU A 93 -7.84 16.17 5.30
CA GLU A 93 -7.03 17.32 4.91
C GLU A 93 -6.57 17.14 3.46
N GLY A 94 -6.84 18.13 2.59
CA GLY A 94 -6.41 18.14 1.19
C GLY A 94 -7.57 18.32 0.20
N GLU A 95 -7.27 18.29 -1.10
CA GLU A 95 -8.27 18.52 -2.17
C GLU A 95 -8.71 17.24 -2.88
N GLN A 96 -8.01 16.12 -2.65
CA GLN A 96 -8.16 14.90 -3.44
C GLN A 96 -8.96 13.79 -2.76
N GLN A 97 -9.98 14.13 -1.95
CA GLN A 97 -10.64 13.19 -1.03
C GLN A 97 -11.19 11.94 -1.72
N GLU A 98 -11.81 12.09 -2.88
CA GLU A 98 -12.34 10.96 -3.63
C GLU A 98 -11.24 10.03 -4.16
N ARG A 99 -10.11 10.60 -4.61
CA ARG A 99 -8.94 9.82 -5.07
C ARG A 99 -8.28 9.12 -3.90
N TYR A 100 -8.09 9.84 -2.79
CA TYR A 100 -7.61 9.26 -1.55
C TYR A 100 -8.49 8.09 -1.09
N GLY A 101 -9.81 8.20 -1.18
CA GLY A 101 -10.74 7.12 -0.87
C GLY A 101 -10.48 5.85 -1.69
N ARG A 102 -10.31 5.97 -3.02
CA ARG A 102 -9.98 4.83 -3.90
C ARG A 102 -8.62 4.22 -3.56
N VAL A 103 -7.63 5.07 -3.28
CA VAL A 103 -6.28 4.64 -2.88
C VAL A 103 -6.34 3.89 -1.55
N ARG A 104 -7.10 4.38 -0.57
CA ARG A 104 -7.29 3.71 0.72
C ARG A 104 -8.00 2.37 0.56
N GLU A 105 -8.99 2.27 -0.32
CA GLU A 105 -9.69 1.01 -0.58
C GLU A 105 -8.73 -0.08 -1.09
N LEU A 106 -7.84 0.24 -2.03
CA LEU A 106 -6.80 -0.69 -2.46
C LEU A 106 -5.81 -1.00 -1.33
N GLY A 107 -5.32 0.02 -0.63
CA GLY A 107 -4.38 -0.14 0.47
C GLY A 107 -4.92 -1.05 1.58
N ASP A 108 -6.14 -0.81 2.04
CA ASP A 108 -6.81 -1.64 3.05
C ASP A 108 -7.01 -3.07 2.56
N ALA A 109 -7.38 -3.26 1.29
CA ALA A 109 -7.53 -4.58 0.70
C ALA A 109 -6.20 -5.36 0.69
N LEU A 110 -5.10 -4.72 0.28
CA LEU A 110 -3.76 -5.32 0.28
C LEU A 110 -3.28 -5.69 1.69
N LEU A 111 -3.54 -4.84 2.67
CA LEU A 111 -3.08 -5.00 4.05
C LEU A 111 -3.98 -5.93 4.89
N ALA A 112 -5.15 -6.31 4.40
CA ALA A 112 -6.11 -7.14 5.13
C ALA A 112 -5.75 -8.63 5.23
N ASP A 113 -4.60 -9.08 4.71
CA ASP A 113 -4.12 -10.47 4.68
C ASP A 113 -5.01 -11.46 3.88
N VAL A 114 -6.18 -11.04 3.42
CA VAL A 114 -7.15 -11.86 2.67
C VAL A 114 -6.74 -12.16 1.22
N PHE A 115 -5.66 -11.56 0.72
CA PHE A 115 -5.10 -11.80 -0.61
C PHE A 115 -3.65 -12.32 -0.55
N ALA A 116 -3.18 -12.69 0.63
CA ALA A 116 -1.79 -13.10 0.86
C ALA A 116 -1.35 -14.22 -0.09
N ASP A 117 -2.13 -15.31 -0.20
CA ASP A 117 -1.77 -16.48 -0.99
C ASP A 117 -1.63 -16.14 -2.48
N VAL A 118 -2.59 -15.40 -3.03
CA VAL A 118 -2.58 -15.05 -4.47
C VAL A 118 -1.51 -14.02 -4.81
N LEU A 119 -1.15 -13.15 -3.87
CA LEU A 119 -0.08 -12.17 -4.06
C LEU A 119 1.30 -12.81 -3.90
N LEU A 120 1.46 -13.75 -2.97
CA LEU A 120 2.65 -14.58 -2.85
C LEU A 120 2.87 -15.43 -4.11
N GLU A 121 1.81 -16.07 -4.63
CA GLU A 121 1.88 -16.84 -5.87
C GLU A 121 2.25 -15.96 -7.08
N ALA A 122 1.68 -14.75 -7.17
CA ALA A 122 1.89 -13.86 -8.30
C ALA A 122 3.25 -13.16 -8.31
N PHE A 123 3.75 -12.73 -7.14
CA PHE A 123 4.90 -11.83 -7.03
C PHE A 123 6.06 -12.38 -6.19
N GLY A 124 5.89 -13.55 -5.56
CA GLY A 124 6.92 -14.21 -4.77
C GLY A 124 7.11 -13.63 -3.37
N ASP A 125 8.09 -14.14 -2.65
CA ASP A 125 8.45 -13.67 -1.30
C ASP A 125 9.62 -12.68 -1.39
N HIS A 126 9.75 -11.80 -0.40
CA HIS A 126 10.79 -10.76 -0.32
C HIS A 126 10.84 -9.88 -1.56
N ALA A 127 9.68 -9.36 -1.92
CA ALA A 127 9.48 -8.61 -3.15
C ALA A 127 9.02 -7.18 -2.86
N GLN A 128 9.62 -6.25 -3.59
CA GLN A 128 9.07 -4.92 -3.82
C GLN A 128 8.28 -4.97 -5.13
N VAL A 129 6.97 -4.73 -5.06
CA VAL A 129 6.10 -4.67 -6.23
C VAL A 129 5.83 -3.22 -6.59
N THR A 130 6.04 -2.87 -7.85
CA THR A 130 5.71 -1.55 -8.41
C THR A 130 4.81 -1.73 -9.63
N VAL A 131 3.64 -1.10 -9.60
CA VAL A 131 2.62 -1.17 -10.64
C VAL A 131 2.56 0.16 -11.39
N ARG A 132 2.62 0.07 -12.72
CA ARG A 132 2.50 1.18 -13.68
C ARG A 132 1.49 0.82 -14.76
N ARG A 133 1.00 1.83 -15.49
CA ARG A 133 0.20 1.61 -16.70
C ARG A 133 0.89 0.75 -17.75
N THR A 134 2.22 0.82 -17.80
CA THR A 134 3.06 0.09 -18.75
C THR A 134 3.37 -1.34 -18.31
N GLY A 135 3.08 -1.71 -17.06
CA GLY A 135 3.33 -3.05 -16.54
C GLY A 135 3.67 -3.06 -15.05
N ILE A 136 4.05 -4.24 -14.57
CA ILE A 136 4.42 -4.48 -13.18
C ILE A 136 5.90 -4.82 -13.13
N VAL A 137 6.63 -4.17 -12.22
CA VAL A 137 8.04 -4.45 -11.91
C VAL A 137 8.09 -5.10 -10.53
N VAL A 138 8.81 -6.22 -10.42
CA VAL A 138 9.01 -6.95 -9.17
C VAL A 138 10.51 -7.00 -8.90
N GLU A 139 10.93 -6.41 -7.78
CA GLU A 139 12.33 -6.38 -7.36
C GLU A 139 12.49 -7.24 -6.10
N SER A 140 13.22 -8.36 -6.22
CA SER A 140 13.52 -9.20 -5.05
C SER A 140 14.62 -8.56 -4.20
N TYR A 141 14.48 -8.60 -2.88
CA TYR A 141 15.53 -8.16 -1.95
C TYR A 141 15.90 -9.27 -0.97
N LYS A 142 17.12 -9.21 -0.43
CA LYS A 142 17.56 -10.10 0.65
C LYS A 142 17.68 -9.29 1.92
N HIS A 143 17.03 -9.74 2.99
CA HIS A 143 17.40 -9.31 4.33
C HIS A 143 18.76 -9.92 4.63
N GLY A 144 19.78 -9.06 4.77
CA GLY A 144 21.17 -9.46 5.06
C GLY A 144 21.39 -9.75 6.53
#